data_AF-A0A944W6F2-F1
#
_entry.id   AF-A0A944W6F2-F1
#
_cell.length_a   1.000
_cell.length_b   1.000
_cell.length_c   1.000
_cell.angle_alpha   90.00
_cell.angle_beta   90.00
_cell.angle_gamma   90.00
#
_symmetry.space_group_name_H-M   'P 1'
#
loop_
_entity.id
_entity.type
_entity.pdbx_description
1 polymer ?
#
loop_
_entity_poly.entity_id
_entity_poly.type
_entity_poly.pdbx_seq_one_letter_code
_entity_poly.pdbx_strand_id
1 'polypeptide(L)'
;AITYFGSVVTDKNYDRLKELVNYGGTTWDARSEAVKQLGEYVKSKPKTVDLFVDMLKDNDRSVRRNAVRALNKHGNRTHIGALDELLALDPIISRDVRSAKKNILNPPKKPKKNGPEKELEDANKKLGEIRKLIK
;
A
#
# COMPACT_ATOMS: atom_id res chain seq x y z
N ALA A 1 12.29 -11.06 -11.20
CA ALA A 1 12.19 -9.61 -10.95
C ALA A 1 11.32 -9.36 -9.72
N ILE A 2 11.54 -8.29 -8.95
CA ILE A 2 10.77 -8.01 -7.71
C ILE A 2 9.26 -7.92 -7.97
N THR A 3 8.86 -7.45 -9.16
CA THR A 3 7.47 -7.41 -9.63
C THR A 3 6.74 -8.75 -9.52
N TYR A 4 7.45 -9.88 -9.67
CA TYR A 4 6.88 -11.23 -9.52
C TYR A 4 6.21 -11.44 -8.15
N PHE A 5 6.79 -10.87 -7.09
CA PHE A 5 6.28 -11.07 -5.73
C PHE A 5 4.96 -10.35 -5.46
N GLY A 6 4.63 -9.30 -6.23
CA GLY A 6 3.31 -8.66 -6.16
C GLY A 6 2.30 -9.24 -7.14
N SER A 7 2.74 -9.77 -8.29
CA SER A 7 1.84 -10.40 -9.27
C SER A 7 1.37 -11.79 -8.82
N VAL A 8 2.20 -12.54 -8.11
CA VAL A 8 1.86 -13.85 -7.54
C VAL A 8 1.63 -13.69 -6.04
N VAL A 9 0.39 -13.43 -5.65
CA VAL A 9 0.01 -13.11 -4.26
C VAL A 9 0.05 -14.37 -3.39
N THR A 10 1.09 -14.51 -2.58
CA THR A 10 1.26 -15.62 -1.61
C THR A 10 1.91 -15.11 -0.32
N ASP A 11 1.72 -15.83 0.79
CA ASP A 11 2.34 -15.47 2.07
C ASP A 11 3.88 -15.49 1.98
N LYS A 12 4.45 -16.48 1.29
CA LYS A 12 5.90 -16.56 1.05
C LYS A 12 6.43 -15.34 0.29
N ASN A 13 5.70 -14.88 -0.73
CA ASN A 13 6.11 -13.71 -1.50
C ASN A 13 5.94 -12.41 -0.72
N TYR A 14 4.93 -12.34 0.15
CA TYR A 14 4.78 -11.22 1.09
C TYR A 14 5.95 -11.14 2.08
N ASP A 15 6.33 -12.27 2.68
CA ASP A 15 7.45 -12.33 3.61
C ASP A 15 8.75 -11.96 2.90
N ARG A 16 8.95 -12.45 1.67
CA ARG A 16 10.09 -12.06 0.85
C ARG A 16 10.11 -10.55 0.56
N LEU A 17 8.97 -9.93 0.26
CA LEU A 17 8.91 -8.47 0.05
C LEU A 17 9.29 -7.69 1.31
N LYS A 18 8.87 -8.13 2.50
CA LYS A 18 9.29 -7.49 3.77
C LYS A 18 10.81 -7.56 3.95
N GLU A 19 11.43 -8.70 3.63
CA GLU A 19 12.89 -8.82 3.66
C GLU A 19 13.55 -7.85 2.68
N LEU A 20 13.06 -7.79 1.43
CA LEU A 20 13.62 -6.94 0.38
C LEU A 20 13.51 -5.45 0.67
N VAL A 21 12.50 -5.01 1.43
CA VAL A 21 12.35 -3.61 1.82
C VAL A 21 13.38 -3.17 2.86
N ASN A 22 13.90 -4.10 3.66
CA ASN A 22 14.92 -3.79 4.67
C ASN A 22 16.29 -3.51 4.03
N TYR A 23 17.12 -2.72 4.71
CA TYR A 23 18.52 -2.51 4.31
C TYR A 23 19.27 -3.84 4.23
N GLY A 24 20.02 -4.05 3.14
CA GLY A 24 20.72 -5.29 2.86
C GLY A 24 19.84 -6.41 2.26
N GLY A 25 18.52 -6.24 2.18
CA GLY A 25 17.63 -7.21 1.55
C GLY A 25 17.74 -7.26 0.02
N THR A 26 18.06 -6.12 -0.59
CA THR A 26 18.29 -5.96 -2.04
C THR A 26 19.14 -4.72 -2.32
N THR A 27 19.44 -4.44 -3.59
CA THR A 27 20.10 -3.20 -4.02
C THR A 27 19.29 -1.96 -3.64
N TRP A 28 19.99 -0.85 -3.39
CA TRP A 28 19.39 0.39 -2.89
C TRP A 28 18.19 0.87 -3.72
N ASP A 29 18.37 0.91 -5.04
CA ASP A 29 17.37 1.34 -6.03
C ASP A 29 16.14 0.41 -6.09
N ALA A 30 16.36 -0.89 -5.92
CA ALA A 30 15.32 -1.91 -6.06
C ALA A 30 14.39 -2.00 -4.84
N ARG A 31 14.79 -1.47 -3.67
CA ARG A 31 13.94 -1.42 -2.46
C ARG A 31 12.62 -0.69 -2.71
N SER A 32 12.67 0.39 -3.48
CA SER A 32 11.48 1.17 -3.83
C SER A 32 10.44 0.34 -4.58
N GLU A 33 10.89 -0.59 -5.43
CA GLU A 33 9.98 -1.51 -6.13
C GLU A 33 9.36 -2.51 -5.17
N ALA A 34 10.10 -3.01 -4.17
CA ALA A 34 9.54 -3.89 -3.15
C ALA A 34 8.41 -3.21 -2.34
N VAL A 35 8.59 -1.93 -1.97
CA VAL A 35 7.53 -1.13 -1.34
C VAL A 35 6.30 -1.00 -2.22
N LYS A 36 6.49 -0.79 -3.53
CA LYS A 36 5.37 -0.74 -4.48
C LYS A 36 4.61 -2.07 -4.53
N GLN A 37 5.33 -3.20 -4.58
CA GLN A 37 4.72 -4.53 -4.63
C GLN A 37 4.02 -4.94 -3.33
N LEU A 38 4.45 -4.45 -2.17
CA LEU A 38 3.71 -4.61 -0.90
C LEU A 38 2.30 -4.01 -0.97
N GLY A 39 2.07 -3.00 -1.82
CA GLY A 39 0.74 -2.41 -2.03
C GLY A 39 -0.33 -3.43 -2.46
N GLU A 40 0.05 -4.44 -3.23
CA GLU A 40 -0.88 -5.48 -3.72
C GLU A 40 -1.43 -6.36 -2.58
N TYR A 41 -0.74 -6.39 -1.44
CA TYR A 41 -1.13 -7.19 -0.28
C TYR A 41 -2.05 -6.46 0.69
N VAL A 42 -2.30 -5.16 0.54
CA VAL A 42 -3.08 -4.40 1.53
C VAL A 42 -4.50 -4.93 1.70
N LYS A 43 -5.12 -5.42 0.62
CA LYS A 43 -6.48 -5.98 0.67
C LYS A 43 -6.57 -7.25 1.53
N SER A 44 -5.57 -8.12 1.47
CA SER A 44 -5.51 -9.37 2.23
C SER A 44 -4.81 -9.22 3.59
N LYS A 45 -3.89 -8.26 3.70
CA LYS A 45 -3.08 -7.96 4.88
C LYS A 45 -3.12 -6.45 5.19
N PRO A 46 -4.19 -5.94 5.81
CA PRO A 46 -4.36 -4.50 6.06
C PRO A 46 -3.24 -3.85 6.88
N LYS A 47 -2.60 -4.61 7.78
CA LYS A 47 -1.44 -4.16 8.57
C LYS A 47 -0.22 -3.77 7.72
N THR A 48 -0.21 -4.11 6.43
CA THR A 48 0.84 -3.64 5.49
C THR A 48 0.85 -2.12 5.37
N VAL A 49 -0.27 -1.44 5.64
CA VAL A 49 -0.32 0.03 5.64
C VAL A 49 0.63 0.64 6.66
N ASP A 50 0.81 0.00 7.81
CA ASP A 50 1.70 0.47 8.88
C ASP A 50 3.17 0.49 8.40
N LEU A 51 3.57 -0.50 7.60
CA LEU A 51 4.92 -0.52 6.99
C LEU A 51 5.16 0.69 6.10
N PHE A 52 4.15 1.22 5.41
CA PHE A 52 4.33 2.42 4.59
C PHE A 52 4.58 3.67 5.43
N VAL A 53 4.05 3.72 6.65
CA VAL A 53 4.33 4.83 7.59
C VAL A 53 5.80 4.81 7.98
N ASP A 54 6.35 3.63 8.29
CA ASP A 54 7.77 3.46 8.60
C ASP A 54 8.64 3.88 7.41
N MET A 55 8.24 3.50 6.19
CA MET A 55 8.95 3.84 4.96
C MET A 55 8.91 5.32 4.58
N LEU A 56 8.08 6.15 5.22
CA LEU A 56 8.15 7.60 5.03
C LEU A 56 9.46 8.18 5.58
N LYS A 57 10.09 7.50 6.54
CA LYS A 57 11.35 7.95 7.17
C LYS A 57 12.60 7.40 6.48
N ASP A 58 12.43 6.68 5.37
CA ASP A 58 13.56 6.06 4.68
C ASP A 58 14.51 7.08 4.07
N ASN A 59 15.81 6.75 4.01
CA ASN A 59 16.81 7.62 3.41
C ASN A 59 16.64 7.75 1.89
N ASP A 60 16.14 6.71 1.22
CA ASP A 60 15.87 6.77 -0.22
C ASP A 60 14.53 7.48 -0.50
N ARG A 61 14.63 8.59 -1.22
CA ARG A 61 13.47 9.36 -1.71
C ARG A 61 12.49 8.52 -2.54
N SER A 62 12.98 7.55 -3.30
CA SER A 62 12.16 6.66 -4.12
C SER A 62 11.30 5.74 -3.25
N VAL A 63 11.87 5.26 -2.13
CA VAL A 63 11.14 4.51 -1.09
C VAL A 63 10.06 5.39 -0.47
N ARG A 64 10.43 6.60 0.00
CA ARG A 64 9.46 7.56 0.57
C ARG A 64 8.32 7.86 -0.39
N ARG A 65 8.64 8.13 -1.65
CA ARG A 65 7.63 8.42 -2.70
C ARG A 65 6.67 7.26 -2.92
N ASN A 66 7.16 6.02 -2.98
CA ASN A 66 6.29 4.86 -3.15
C ASN A 66 5.45 4.58 -1.91
N ALA A 67 5.97 4.84 -0.72
CA ALA A 67 5.20 4.80 0.51
C ALA A 67 4.06 5.84 0.54
N VAL A 68 4.33 7.10 0.13
CA VAL A 68 3.28 8.13 -0.04
C VAL A 68 2.21 7.67 -1.05
N ARG A 69 2.62 7.08 -2.18
CA ARG A 69 1.67 6.56 -3.18
C ARG A 69 0.83 5.40 -2.64
N ALA A 70 1.40 4.57 -1.77
CA ALA A 70 0.66 3.50 -1.12
C ALA A 70 -0.35 4.07 -0.11
N LEU A 71 0.06 5.03 0.72
CA LEU A 71 -0.85 5.75 1.64
C LEU A 71 -1.92 6.56 0.91
N ASN A 72 -1.63 7.10 -0.27
CA ASN A 72 -2.63 7.76 -1.12
C ASN A 72 -3.77 6.80 -1.53
N LYS A 73 -3.45 5.51 -1.76
CA LYS A 73 -4.43 4.49 -2.16
C LYS A 73 -5.12 3.81 -0.98
N HIS A 74 -4.41 3.63 0.12
CA HIS A 74 -4.81 2.73 1.22
C HIS A 74 -4.84 3.38 2.60
N GLY A 75 -4.26 4.58 2.73
CA GLY A 75 -4.22 5.31 3.98
C GLY A 75 -5.59 5.87 4.37
N ASN A 76 -5.77 6.06 5.66
CA ASN A 76 -6.88 6.81 6.26
C ASN A 76 -6.35 8.08 6.98
N ARG A 77 -7.27 8.82 7.62
CA ARG A 77 -7.00 10.12 8.27
C ARG A 77 -5.89 10.09 9.33
N THR A 78 -5.64 8.96 10.00
CA THR A 78 -4.60 8.86 11.02
C THR A 78 -3.19 9.05 10.46
N HIS A 79 -2.99 8.80 9.15
CA HIS A 79 -1.67 8.95 8.51
C HIS A 79 -1.35 10.37 8.05
N ILE A 80 -2.29 11.33 8.18
CA ILE A 80 -2.05 12.70 7.75
C ILE A 80 -0.88 13.33 8.51
N GLY A 81 -0.76 13.07 9.82
CA GLY A 81 0.36 13.56 10.63
C GLY A 81 1.72 13.08 10.09
N ALA A 82 1.84 11.80 9.78
CA ALA A 82 3.07 11.24 9.22
C ALA A 82 3.42 11.81 7.84
N LEU A 83 2.41 12.13 7.02
CA LEU A 83 2.60 12.81 5.74
C LEU A 83 3.06 14.27 5.90
N ASP A 84 2.62 14.95 6.97
CA ASP A 84 3.06 16.31 7.29
C ASP A 84 4.49 16.34 7.84
N GLU A 85 4.85 15.40 8.71
CA GLU A 85 6.24 15.19 9.15
C GLU A 85 7.18 14.96 7.96
N LEU A 86 6.75 14.11 7.03
CA LEU A 86 7.49 13.85 5.80
C LEU A 86 7.67 15.10 4.95
N LEU A 87 6.66 15.96 4.86
CA LEU A 87 6.73 17.18 4.06
C LEU A 87 7.76 18.17 4.62
N ALA A 88 7.90 18.22 5.95
CA ALA A 88 8.93 19.03 6.61
C ALA A 88 10.34 18.47 6.34
N LEU A 89 10.49 17.15 6.33
CA LEU A 89 11.76 16.47 6.04
C LEU A 89 12.16 16.54 4.56
N ASP A 90 11.20 16.38 3.65
CA ASP A 90 11.42 16.33 2.22
C ASP A 90 10.39 17.14 1.42
N PRO A 91 10.61 18.46 1.24
CA PRO A 91 9.70 19.31 0.49
C PRO A 91 9.55 18.95 -0.99
N ILE A 92 10.50 18.22 -1.59
CA ILE A 92 10.49 17.88 -3.01
C ILE A 92 9.33 16.93 -3.36
N ILE A 93 8.90 16.09 -2.43
CA ILE A 93 7.77 15.16 -2.65
C ILE A 93 6.41 15.79 -2.31
N SER A 94 6.36 17.11 -2.09
CA SER A 94 5.15 17.83 -1.69
C SER A 94 3.95 17.61 -2.60
N ARG A 95 4.18 17.45 -3.91
CA ARG A 95 3.11 17.15 -4.88
C ARG A 95 2.41 15.84 -4.55
N ASP A 96 3.18 14.79 -4.28
CA ASP A 96 2.64 13.46 -3.98
C ASP A 96 1.95 13.47 -2.61
N VAL A 97 2.53 14.17 -1.62
CA VAL A 97 1.93 14.35 -0.28
C VAL A 97 0.59 15.08 -0.33
N ARG A 98 0.52 16.20 -1.06
CA ARG A 98 -0.75 16.95 -1.23
C ARG A 98 -1.83 16.09 -1.89
N SER A 99 -1.46 15.31 -2.90
CA SER A 99 -2.36 14.36 -3.56
C SER A 99 -2.86 13.29 -2.59
N ALA A 100 -1.96 12.70 -1.79
CA ALA A 100 -2.30 11.72 -0.77
C ALA A 100 -3.26 12.29 0.27
N LYS A 101 -2.96 13.45 0.86
CA LYS A 101 -3.84 14.12 1.83
C LYS A 101 -5.22 14.40 1.24
N LYS A 102 -5.29 14.92 0.00
CA LYS A 102 -6.56 15.17 -0.69
C LYS A 102 -7.40 13.91 -0.79
N ASN A 103 -6.82 12.80 -1.23
CA ASN A 103 -7.57 11.54 -1.42
C ASN A 103 -7.89 10.84 -0.09
N ILE A 104 -7.08 11.01 0.95
CA ILE A 104 -7.40 10.52 2.30
C ILE A 104 -8.61 11.28 2.88
N LEU A 105 -8.63 12.60 2.71
CA LEU A 105 -9.73 13.45 3.21
C LEU A 105 -11.01 13.28 2.39
N ASN A 106 -10.85 13.22 1.06
CA ASN A 106 -11.92 13.10 0.08
C ASN A 106 -11.61 11.93 -0.87
N PRO A 107 -11.88 10.68 -0.44
CA PRO A 107 -11.62 9.51 -1.27
C PRO A 107 -12.29 9.63 -2.64
N PRO A 108 -11.57 9.36 -3.74
CA PRO A 108 -12.20 9.35 -5.04
C PRO A 108 -13.33 8.32 -5.04
N LYS A 109 -14.46 8.68 -5.64
CA LYS A 109 -15.57 7.73 -5.82
C LYS A 109 -15.02 6.53 -6.57
N LYS A 110 -15.11 5.35 -5.95
CA LYS A 110 -14.75 4.10 -6.65
C LYS A 110 -15.60 4.02 -7.92
N PRO A 111 -15.03 3.62 -9.06
CA PRO A 111 -15.84 3.36 -10.24
C PRO A 111 -16.94 2.35 -9.87
N LYS A 112 -18.16 2.58 -10.35
CA LYS A 112 -19.24 1.59 -10.19
C LYS A 112 -18.79 0.32 -10.91
N LYS A 113 -18.63 -0.77 -10.16
CA LYS A 113 -18.39 -2.09 -10.76
C LYS A 113 -19.69 -2.54 -11.43
N ASN A 114 -19.58 -2.93 -12.69
CA ASN A 114 -20.69 -3.42 -13.51
C ASN A 114 -20.32 -4.80 -14.07
N GLY A 115 -21.34 -5.60 -14.39
CA GLY A 115 -21.15 -6.92 -15.00
C GLY A 115 -20.33 -7.88 -14.12
N PRO A 116 -19.36 -8.62 -14.68
CA PRO A 116 -18.63 -9.70 -13.98
C PRO A 116 -17.94 -9.25 -12.69
N GLU A 117 -17.44 -8.02 -12.64
CA GLU A 117 -16.76 -7.49 -11.46
C GLU A 117 -17.69 -7.31 -10.26
N LYS A 118 -18.96 -6.96 -10.52
CA LYS A 118 -19.98 -6.80 -9.49
C LYS A 118 -20.40 -8.16 -8.95
N GLU A 119 -20.62 -9.13 -9.85
CA GLU A 119 -20.95 -10.50 -9.49
C GLU A 119 -19.85 -11.14 -8.64
N LEU A 120 -18.58 -10.93 -9.00
CA LEU A 120 -17.44 -11.40 -8.22
C LEU A 120 -17.37 -10.75 -6.82
N GLU A 121 -17.68 -9.46 -6.71
CA GLU A 121 -17.74 -8.77 -5.41
C GLU A 121 -18.86 -9.32 -4.53
N ASP A 122 -20.06 -9.50 -5.09
CA ASP A 122 -21.21 -10.06 -4.39
C ASP A 122 -20.96 -11.51 -3.94
N ALA A 123 -20.32 -12.33 -4.79
CA ALA A 123 -19.91 -13.68 -4.45
C ALA A 123 -18.90 -13.72 -3.30
N ASN A 124 -17.89 -12.86 -3.33
CA ASN A 124 -16.89 -12.76 -2.25
C ASN A 124 -17.52 -12.30 -0.93
N LYS A 125 -18.50 -11.40 -0.98
CA LYS A 125 -19.23 -10.94 0.22
C LYS A 125 -20.01 -12.10 0.85
N LYS A 126 -20.78 -12.85 0.05
CA LYS A 126 -21.51 -14.05 0.50
C LYS A 126 -20.58 -15.10 1.10
N LEU A 127 -19.44 -15.36 0.47
CA LEU A 127 -18.43 -16.29 1.00
C LEU A 127 -17.91 -15.84 2.38
N GLY A 128 -17.70 -14.54 2.56
CA GLY A 128 -17.30 -13.96 3.85
C GLY A 128 -18.37 -14.12 4.93
N GLU A 129 -19.64 -14.00 4.59
CA GLU A 129 -20.77 -14.24 5.50
C GLU A 129 -20.85 -15.72 5.91
N ILE A 130 -20.70 -16.65 4.97
CA ILE A 130 -20.66 -18.09 5.24
C ILE A 130 -19.50 -18.44 6.18
N ARG A 131 -18.30 -17.90 5.94
CA ARG A 131 -17.12 -18.14 6.80
C ARG A 131 -17.32 -17.68 8.25
N LYS A 132 -18.19 -16.70 8.50
CA LYS A 132 -18.54 -16.24 9.86
C LYS A 132 -19.51 -17.19 10.56
N LEU A 133 -20.28 -17.98 9.84
CA LEU A 133 -21.23 -18.96 10.41
C LEU A 133 -20.56 -20.29 10.79
N ILE A 134 -19.40 -20.60 10.22
CA ILE A 134 -18.65 -21.84 10.48
C ILE A 134 -17.55 -21.62 11.54
N LYS A 135 -17.62 -20.52 12.30
CA LYS A 135 -16.66 -20.15 13.34
C LYS A 135 -17.40 -19.87 14.64
#